data_AF-A0A8T7EIL6-F1
#
_entry.id   AF-A0A8T7EIL6-F1
#
_cell.length_a   1.000
_cell.length_b   1.000
_cell.length_c   1.000
_cell.angle_alpha   90.00
_cell.angle_beta   90.00
_cell.angle_gamma   90.00
#
_symmetry.space_group_name_H-M   'P 1'
#
loop_
_entity.id
_entity.type
_entity.pdbx_description
1 polymer ?
#
loop_
_entity_poly.entity_id
_entity_poly.type
_entity_poly.pdbx_seq_one_letter_code
_entity_poly.pdbx_strand_id
1 'polypeptide(L)'
;MMPLLQTALADLGMKPEREADGLAESDTVAAEPADWLLDGSERRRQRPKDKEKQKEHYSSKKKAHTDKNLLLVNGQTNRVVSLSQTEPGKTHDKKMADQANIPFPTGTTLGKDTGFQGYEPGGVATSQPKKAKR
;
A
#
# COMPACT_ATOMS: atom_id res chain seq x y z
N MET A 1 -14.05 4.43 -6.29
CA MET A 1 -14.04 3.33 -7.28
C MET A 1 -15.41 3.28 -7.91
N MET A 2 -15.54 2.94 -9.19
CA MET A 2 -16.88 2.81 -9.80
C MET A 2 -17.66 1.70 -9.09
N PRO A 3 -18.93 1.92 -8.69
CA PRO A 3 -19.71 0.93 -7.94
C PRO A 3 -19.76 -0.46 -8.62
N LEU A 4 -19.88 -0.49 -9.94
CA LEU A 4 -19.89 -1.74 -10.73
C LEU A 4 -18.59 -2.55 -10.58
N LEU A 5 -17.44 -1.88 -10.55
CA LEU A 5 -16.14 -2.54 -10.38
C LEU A 5 -16.00 -3.11 -8.96
N GLN A 6 -16.53 -2.42 -7.95
CA GLN A 6 -16.54 -2.92 -6.58
C GLN A 6 -17.34 -4.21 -6.46
N THR A 7 -18.54 -4.24 -7.04
CA THR A 7 -19.40 -5.44 -7.03
C THR A 7 -18.74 -6.59 -7.78
N ALA A 8 -18.25 -6.36 -9.00
CA ALA A 8 -17.60 -7.42 -9.77
C ALA A 8 -16.37 -8.02 -9.06
N LEU A 9 -15.54 -7.18 -8.42
CA LEU A 9 -14.40 -7.68 -7.63
C LEU A 9 -14.85 -8.44 -6.39
N ALA A 10 -15.96 -8.06 -5.76
CA ALA A 10 -16.53 -8.79 -4.62
C ALA A 10 -17.07 -10.16 -5.06
N ASP A 11 -17.81 -10.22 -6.17
CA ASP A 11 -18.37 -11.45 -6.73
C ASP A 11 -17.28 -12.45 -7.15
N LEU A 12 -16.16 -11.94 -7.67
CA LEU A 12 -14.97 -12.74 -7.99
C LEU A 12 -14.12 -13.09 -6.76
N GLY A 13 -14.51 -12.62 -5.57
CA GLY A 13 -13.74 -12.80 -4.34
C GLY A 13 -12.34 -12.18 -4.43
N MET A 14 -12.15 -11.13 -5.24
CA MET A 14 -10.88 -10.43 -5.53
C MET A 14 -10.83 -9.00 -4.95
N LYS A 15 -11.89 -8.55 -4.26
CA LYS A 15 -11.93 -7.23 -3.65
C LYS A 15 -10.82 -7.11 -2.58
N PRO A 16 -9.93 -6.11 -2.67
CA PRO A 16 -8.93 -5.89 -1.64
C PRO A 16 -9.59 -5.30 -0.39
N GLU A 17 -9.05 -5.67 0.76
CA GLU A 17 -9.45 -5.10 2.04
C GLU A 17 -9.06 -3.62 2.09
N ARG A 18 -9.91 -2.81 2.70
CA ARG A 18 -9.78 -1.34 2.74
C ARG A 18 -9.44 -0.83 4.12
N GLU A 19 -9.83 -1.56 5.16
CA GLU A 19 -9.59 -1.21 6.55
C GLU A 19 -8.58 -2.18 7.18
N ALA A 20 -7.71 -1.67 8.04
CA ALA A 20 -6.64 -2.46 8.64
C ALA A 20 -7.20 -3.62 9.49
N ASP A 21 -8.30 -3.38 10.22
CA ASP A 21 -8.92 -4.36 11.12
C ASP A 21 -9.50 -5.57 10.35
N GLY A 22 -10.14 -5.31 9.20
CA GLY A 22 -10.66 -6.38 8.34
C GLY A 22 -9.56 -7.29 7.77
N LEU A 23 -8.31 -6.81 7.74
CA LEU A 23 -7.18 -7.59 7.27
C LEU A 23 -6.80 -8.67 8.28
N ALA A 24 -6.86 -8.36 9.58
CA ALA A 24 -6.57 -9.30 10.66
C ALA A 24 -7.58 -10.46 10.71
N GLU A 25 -8.82 -10.19 10.34
CA GLU A 25 -9.92 -11.17 10.32
C GLU A 25 -10.02 -11.96 9.01
N SER A 26 -9.24 -11.59 7.98
CA SER A 26 -9.32 -12.23 6.67
C SER A 26 -8.54 -13.55 6.62
N ASP A 27 -9.20 -14.61 6.12
CA ASP A 27 -8.57 -15.92 5.89
C ASP A 27 -7.34 -15.84 4.96
N THR A 28 -7.25 -14.79 4.14
CA THR A 28 -6.10 -14.47 3.29
C THR A 28 -4.81 -14.19 4.06
N VAL A 29 -4.90 -13.68 5.30
CA VAL A 29 -3.73 -13.44 6.16
C VAL A 29 -3.36 -14.67 7.00
N ALA A 30 -4.31 -15.59 7.18
CA ALA A 30 -4.12 -16.81 7.98
C ALA A 30 -3.53 -18.00 7.22
N ALA A 31 -3.41 -17.93 5.89
CA ALA A 31 -2.81 -18.99 5.07
C ALA A 31 -1.27 -18.85 4.96
N GLU A 32 -0.55 -19.95 5.20
CA GLU A 32 0.93 -20.07 5.29
C GLU A 32 1.74 -19.54 4.09
N PRO A 33 3.08 -19.34 4.25
CA PRO A 33 3.70 -18.38 5.15
C PRO A 33 3.34 -16.95 4.74
N ALA A 34 3.23 -16.06 5.72
CA ALA A 34 2.90 -14.65 5.52
C ALA A 34 4.05 -13.90 4.82
N ASP A 35 4.22 -14.12 3.51
CA ASP A 35 5.16 -13.40 2.66
C ASP A 35 4.44 -12.27 1.93
N TRP A 36 4.64 -11.05 2.44
CA TRP A 36 3.97 -9.86 1.93
C TRP A 36 4.94 -8.93 1.25
N LEU A 37 4.42 -8.21 0.25
CA LEU A 37 5.10 -7.11 -0.42
C LEU A 37 4.34 -5.82 -0.13
N LEU A 38 5.07 -4.78 0.26
CA LEU A 38 4.54 -3.44 0.48
C LEU A 38 5.00 -2.52 -0.64
N ASP A 39 4.04 -1.89 -1.33
CA ASP A 39 4.35 -0.94 -2.40
C ASP A 39 3.43 0.29 -2.40
N GLY A 40 3.94 1.40 -2.91
CA GLY A 40 3.21 2.66 -3.06
C GLY A 40 2.81 2.88 -4.52
N SER A 41 1.50 2.98 -4.77
CA SER A 41 0.96 3.31 -6.09
C SER A 41 0.57 4.79 -6.18
N GLU A 42 0.91 5.45 -7.28
CA GLU A 42 0.53 6.84 -7.56
C GLU A 42 -0.29 6.92 -8.85
N ARG A 43 -1.48 7.52 -8.79
CA ARG A 43 -2.35 7.77 -9.93
C ARG A 43 -2.47 9.26 -10.20
N ARG A 44 -2.36 9.66 -11.48
CA ARG A 44 -2.57 11.05 -11.89
C ARG A 44 -4.01 11.48 -11.60
N ARG A 45 -4.16 12.75 -11.23
CA ARG A 45 -5.46 13.41 -11.06
C ARG A 45 -5.46 14.76 -11.76
N GLN A 46 -6.65 15.32 -11.94
CA GLN A 46 -6.80 16.68 -12.44
C GLN A 46 -6.20 17.68 -11.44
N ARG A 47 -5.49 18.70 -11.97
CA ARG A 47 -4.89 19.77 -11.17
C ARG A 47 -5.97 20.46 -10.32
N PRO A 48 -5.81 20.49 -8.98
CA PRO A 48 -6.72 21.25 -8.12
C PRO A 48 -6.65 22.75 -8.45
N LYS A 49 -7.82 23.40 -8.41
CA LYS A 49 -7.93 24.87 -8.54
C LYS A 49 -7.48 25.58 -7.26
N ASP A 50 -7.81 25.01 -6.11
CA ASP A 50 -7.37 25.49 -4.81
C ASP A 50 -5.85 25.35 -4.64
N LYS A 51 -5.19 26.41 -4.15
CA LYS A 51 -3.73 26.50 -4.07
C LYS A 51 -3.13 25.54 -3.04
N GLU A 52 -3.78 25.36 -1.90
CA GLU A 52 -3.26 24.50 -0.83
C GLU A 52 -3.39 23.03 -1.23
N LYS A 53 -4.56 22.62 -1.75
CA LYS A 53 -4.75 21.27 -2.32
C LYS A 53 -3.80 21.00 -3.49
N GLN A 54 -3.49 22.01 -4.30
CA GLN A 54 -2.54 21.85 -5.39
C GLN A 54 -1.12 21.53 -4.88
N LYS A 55 -0.68 22.16 -3.79
CA LYS A 55 0.62 21.86 -3.17
C LYS A 55 0.62 20.46 -2.54
N GLU A 56 -0.48 20.06 -1.90
CA GLU A 56 -0.61 18.75 -1.24
C GLU A 56 -0.58 17.59 -2.23
N HIS A 57 -1.22 17.73 -3.39
CA HIS A 57 -1.28 16.65 -4.37
C HIS A 57 -0.09 16.62 -5.34
N TYR A 58 0.78 17.63 -5.33
CA TYR A 58 1.93 17.66 -6.23
C TYR A 58 3.02 16.67 -5.81
N SER A 59 3.25 15.64 -6.63
CA SER A 59 4.33 14.66 -6.44
C SER A 59 5.59 15.12 -7.15
N SER A 60 6.66 15.35 -6.38
CA SER A 60 7.98 15.67 -6.92
C SER A 60 8.60 14.54 -7.73
N LYS A 61 8.24 13.29 -7.43
CA LYS A 61 8.71 12.06 -8.11
C LYS A 61 8.05 11.93 -9.49
N LYS A 62 6.75 12.14 -9.58
CA LYS A 62 5.98 12.04 -10.85
C LYS A 62 5.90 13.34 -11.64
N LYS A 63 6.32 14.47 -11.05
CA LYS A 63 6.21 15.84 -11.61
C LYS A 63 4.77 16.17 -12.04
N ALA A 64 3.79 15.72 -11.25
CA ALA A 64 2.37 15.86 -11.55
C ALA A 64 1.52 15.83 -10.26
N HIS A 65 0.27 16.29 -10.36
CA HIS A 65 -0.71 16.13 -9.28
C HIS A 65 -1.21 14.69 -9.26
N THR A 66 -1.08 14.05 -8.11
CA THR A 66 -1.35 12.62 -7.95
C THR A 66 -2.08 12.34 -6.64
N ASP A 67 -2.80 11.23 -6.67
CA ASP A 67 -3.33 10.54 -5.51
C ASP A 67 -2.48 9.29 -5.30
N LYS A 68 -2.23 8.94 -4.04
CA LYS A 68 -1.38 7.82 -3.65
C LYS A 68 -2.17 6.82 -2.82
N ASN A 69 -1.86 5.54 -3.00
CA ASN A 69 -2.41 4.45 -2.21
C ASN A 69 -1.30 3.45 -1.87
N LEU A 70 -1.30 2.96 -0.64
CA LEU A 70 -0.44 1.87 -0.19
C LEU A 70 -1.10 0.53 -0.55
N LEU A 71 -0.29 -0.38 -1.06
CA LEU A 71 -0.69 -1.73 -1.46
C LEU A 71 0.00 -2.73 -0.55
N LEU A 72 -0.77 -3.66 -0.02
CA LEU A 72 -0.24 -4.90 0.53
C LEU A 72 -0.56 -6.04 -0.43
N VAL A 73 0.46 -6.77 -0.86
CA VAL A 73 0.38 -7.78 -1.90
C VAL A 73 0.91 -9.10 -1.36
N ASN A 74 0.22 -10.20 -1.63
CA ASN A 74 0.73 -11.53 -1.33
C ASN A 74 1.89 -11.87 -2.29
N GLY A 75 3.08 -12.17 -1.75
CA GLY A 75 4.31 -12.39 -2.53
C GLY A 75 4.26 -13.63 -3.43
N GLN A 76 3.44 -14.62 -3.10
CA GLN A 76 3.31 -15.86 -3.88
C GLN A 76 2.27 -15.75 -4.99
N THR A 77 1.12 -15.14 -4.70
CA THR A 77 -0.01 -15.08 -5.63
C THR A 77 -0.08 -13.77 -6.43
N ASN A 78 0.74 -12.77 -6.09
CA ASN A 78 0.70 -11.41 -6.63
C ASN A 78 -0.66 -10.71 -6.46
N ARG A 79 -1.49 -11.20 -5.54
CA ARG A 79 -2.80 -10.64 -5.28
C ARG A 79 -2.69 -9.46 -4.32
N VAL A 80 -3.32 -8.34 -4.68
CA VAL A 80 -3.49 -7.20 -3.76
C VAL A 80 -4.50 -7.61 -2.69
N VAL A 81 -4.03 -7.76 -1.46
CA VAL A 81 -4.87 -8.13 -0.31
C VAL A 81 -5.40 -6.93 0.43
N SER A 82 -4.63 -5.82 0.47
CA SER A 82 -5.05 -4.58 1.09
C SER A 82 -4.75 -3.38 0.20
N LEU A 83 -5.64 -2.40 0.23
CA LEU A 83 -5.53 -1.13 -0.46
C LEU A 83 -5.94 0.00 0.49
N SER A 84 -4.96 0.81 0.90
CA SER A 84 -5.19 1.88 1.87
C SER A 84 -6.17 2.95 1.37
N GLN A 85 -6.57 3.83 2.29
CA GLN A 85 -7.19 5.10 1.94
C GLN A 85 -6.32 5.91 0.97
N THR A 86 -6.98 6.77 0.18
CA THR A 86 -6.29 7.61 -0.80
C THR A 86 -5.71 8.83 -0.11
N GLU A 87 -4.40 8.98 -0.24
CA GLU A 87 -3.62 10.09 0.30
C GLU A 87 -3.13 11.03 -0.82
N PRO A 88 -2.78 12.29 -0.49
CA PRO A 88 -2.16 13.19 -1.45
C PRO A 88 -0.78 12.68 -1.93
N GLY A 89 -0.47 12.89 -3.21
CA GLY A 89 0.76 12.39 -3.82
C GLY A 89 2.08 12.92 -3.23
N LYS A 90 2.04 14.04 -2.50
CA LYS A 90 3.21 14.57 -1.77
C LYS A 90 3.61 13.70 -0.58
N THR A 91 2.67 12.92 -0.02
CA THR A 91 2.91 12.11 1.17
C THR A 91 3.98 11.05 0.88
N HIS A 92 4.95 10.92 1.79
CA HIS A 92 6.03 9.95 1.67
C HIS A 92 5.53 8.53 1.96
N ASP A 93 6.04 7.54 1.23
CA ASP A 93 5.57 6.15 1.27
C ASP A 93 5.69 5.56 2.70
N LYS A 94 6.86 5.72 3.34
CA LYS A 94 7.07 5.38 4.76
C LYS A 94 6.00 5.97 5.70
N LYS A 95 5.67 7.26 5.56
CA LYS A 95 4.68 7.91 6.44
C LYS A 95 3.30 7.28 6.28
N MET A 96 2.91 6.93 5.06
CA MET A 96 1.67 6.21 4.82
C MET A 96 1.68 4.83 5.48
N ALA A 97 2.80 4.11 5.40
CA ALA A 97 2.94 2.81 6.06
C ALA A 97 2.86 2.90 7.59
N ASP A 98 3.52 3.92 8.18
CA ASP A 98 3.45 4.21 9.62
C ASP A 98 2.00 4.52 10.05
N GLN A 99 1.25 5.25 9.24
CA GLN A 99 -0.14 5.64 9.56
C GLN A 99 -1.17 4.54 9.28
N ALA A 100 -0.88 3.62 8.37
CA ALA A 100 -1.81 2.57 7.97
C ALA A 100 -2.02 1.50 9.07
N ASN A 101 -1.12 1.40 10.05
CA ASN A 101 -1.21 0.47 11.19
C ASN A 101 -1.61 -0.96 10.77
N ILE A 102 -0.98 -1.47 9.70
CA ILE A 102 -1.31 -2.78 9.14
C ILE A 102 -0.98 -3.87 10.19
N PRO A 103 -1.96 -4.70 10.58
CA PRO A 103 -1.71 -5.80 11.51
C PRO A 103 -0.99 -6.92 10.77
N PHE A 104 0.25 -7.18 11.17
CA PHE A 104 1.02 -8.32 10.67
C PHE A 104 1.04 -9.43 11.71
N PRO A 105 0.70 -10.68 11.34
CA PRO A 105 0.93 -11.84 12.20
C PRO A 105 2.42 -11.99 12.56
N THR A 106 2.71 -12.57 13.73
CA THR A 106 4.09 -12.86 14.11
C THR A 106 4.71 -13.89 13.17
N GLY A 107 5.95 -13.66 12.74
CA GLY A 107 6.64 -14.56 11.80
C GLY A 107 6.41 -14.22 10.33
N THR A 108 5.72 -13.11 10.05
CA THR A 108 5.55 -12.54 8.71
C THR A 108 6.89 -12.11 8.10
N THR A 109 7.10 -12.36 6.82
CA THR A 109 8.13 -11.71 6.00
C THR A 109 7.53 -10.54 5.23
N LEU A 110 8.23 -9.40 5.20
CA LEU A 110 7.78 -8.20 4.51
C LEU A 110 8.86 -7.68 3.56
N GLY A 111 8.68 -7.91 2.27
CA GLY A 111 9.45 -7.29 1.21
C GLY A 111 9.01 -5.84 0.96
N LYS A 112 9.97 -4.93 0.95
CA LYS A 112 9.70 -3.49 0.71
C LYS A 112 10.82 -2.85 -0.11
N ASP A 113 10.52 -1.76 -0.80
CA ASP A 113 11.50 -0.98 -1.55
C ASP A 113 12.19 0.10 -0.67
N THR A 114 13.04 0.93 -1.29
CA THR A 114 13.72 2.03 -0.60
C THR A 114 12.82 3.18 -0.14
N GLY A 115 11.60 3.30 -0.68
CA GLY A 115 10.61 4.28 -0.23
C GLY A 115 10.08 4.00 1.18
N PHE A 116 10.23 2.77 1.67
CA PHE A 116 9.83 2.33 3.01
C PHE A 116 11.00 2.15 3.98
N GLN A 117 12.17 2.70 3.66
CA GLN A 117 13.34 2.59 4.52
C GLN A 117 13.03 3.16 5.92
N GLY A 118 13.26 2.32 6.95
CA GLY A 118 12.99 2.64 8.35
C GLY A 118 11.57 2.31 8.83
N TYR A 119 10.72 1.68 8.01
CA TYR A 119 9.44 1.12 8.45
C TYR A 119 9.65 -0.31 8.98
N GLU A 120 9.68 -0.50 10.30
CA GLU A 120 9.97 -1.80 10.94
C GLU A 120 8.82 -2.22 11.87
N PRO A 121 7.77 -2.88 11.36
CA PRO A 121 6.68 -3.39 12.20
C PRO A 121 7.18 -4.51 13.13
N GLY A 122 6.65 -4.53 14.37
CA GLY A 122 7.07 -5.51 15.38
C GLY A 122 6.68 -6.95 15.01
N GLY A 123 7.57 -7.91 15.26
CA GLY A 123 7.32 -9.34 14.98
C GLY A 123 7.38 -9.72 13.50
N VAL A 124 7.83 -8.80 12.62
CA VAL A 124 7.93 -8.97 11.17
C VAL A 124 9.39 -8.97 10.74
N ALA A 125 9.78 -9.95 9.93
CA ALA A 125 11.09 -10.01 9.31
C ALA A 125 11.08 -9.22 7.99
N THR A 126 11.68 -8.04 7.97
CA THR A 126 11.67 -7.19 6.77
C THR A 126 12.85 -7.51 5.84
N SER A 127 12.60 -7.43 4.53
CA SER A 127 13.62 -7.59 3.50
C SER A 127 13.57 -6.42 2.51
N GLN A 128 14.74 -5.98 2.07
CA GLN A 128 14.87 -4.85 1.15
C GLN A 128 16.00 -5.12 0.16
N PRO A 129 15.78 -4.94 -1.16
CA PRO A 129 16.83 -5.10 -2.15
C PRO A 129 17.90 -4.01 -1.96
N LYS A 130 19.16 -4.42 -1.87
CA LYS A 130 20.30 -3.50 -1.88
C LYS A 130 20.73 -3.25 -3.31
N LYS A 131 20.92 -1.97 -3.66
CA LYS A 131 21.55 -1.62 -4.94
C LYS A 131 22.95 -2.23 -4.98
N ALA A 132 23.29 -2.87 -6.10
CA ALA A 132 24.64 -3.35 -6.34
C ALA A 132 25.63 -2.17 -6.25
N LYS A 133 26.78 -2.39 -5.61
CA LYS A 133 27.89 -1.44 -5.66
C LYS A 133 28.40 -1.40 -7.10
N ARG A 134 28.47 -0.20 -7.67
CA ARG A 134 29.12 0.04 -8.95
C ARG A 134 30.63 0.06 -8.79
#